data_AF-A0A2D9C3L2-F1
#
_entry.id   AF-A0A2D9C3L2-F1
#
_cell.length_a   1.000
_cell.length_b   1.000
_cell.length_c   1.000
_cell.angle_alpha   90.00
_cell.angle_beta   90.00
_cell.angle_gamma   90.00
#
_symmetry.space_group_name_H-M   'P 1'
#
loop_
_entity.id
_entity.type
_entity.pdbx_description
1 polymer ?
#
loop_
_entity_poly.entity_id
_entity_poly.type
_entity_poly.pdbx_seq_one_letter_code
_entity_poly.pdbx_strand_id
1 'polypeptide(L)'
;MANSPAYYTRGTIECWDFIRDQQLNYHLGCAVKYICRAGYKDSKIKDLEKAIHYLQNELDNNLLESTDLNGPSGGIPSSLQSYDEWESEADSKSFDR
;
A
#
# COMPACT_ATOMS: atom_id res chain seq x y z
N MET A 1 -11.29 -16.72 15.50
CA MET A 1 -11.55 -15.45 14.79
C MET A 1 -10.41 -14.53 15.11
N ALA A 2 -9.60 -14.22 14.12
CA ALA A 2 -8.36 -13.50 14.32
C ALA A 2 -8.67 -12.00 14.29
N ASN A 3 -8.63 -11.34 15.46
CA ASN A 3 -8.99 -9.94 15.57
C ASN A 3 -8.01 -9.07 14.77
N SER A 4 -8.51 -8.24 13.86
CA SER A 4 -7.76 -7.15 13.24
C SER A 4 -7.30 -6.17 14.33
N PRO A 5 -6.11 -5.56 14.21
CA PRO A 5 -5.67 -4.54 15.16
C PRO A 5 -6.67 -3.39 15.24
N ALA A 6 -6.88 -2.87 16.46
CA ALA A 6 -7.90 -1.86 16.75
C ALA A 6 -7.76 -0.56 15.93
N TYR A 7 -6.58 -0.28 15.37
CA TYR A 7 -6.34 0.90 14.55
C TYR A 7 -6.93 0.79 13.12
N TYR A 8 -7.42 -0.38 12.70
CA TYR A 8 -8.16 -0.56 11.43
C TYR A 8 -9.68 -0.67 11.61
N THR A 9 -10.16 -0.87 12.84
CA THR A 9 -11.56 -1.19 13.18
C THR A 9 -12.35 0.04 13.67
N ARG A 10 -11.94 1.25 13.25
CA ARG A 10 -12.48 2.51 13.78
C ARG A 10 -13.68 3.06 13.03
N GLY A 11 -13.85 2.67 11.78
CA GLY A 11 -15.01 3.01 10.97
C GLY A 11 -16.13 2.00 11.13
N THR A 12 -17.27 2.27 10.51
CA THR A 12 -18.38 1.32 10.39
C THR A 12 -18.03 0.12 9.50
N ILE A 13 -17.02 0.28 8.64
CA ILE A 13 -16.49 -0.70 7.71
C ILE A 13 -15.01 -0.88 8.04
N GLU A 14 -14.56 -2.13 8.15
CA GLU A 14 -13.15 -2.45 8.31
C GLU A 14 -12.36 -1.99 7.08
N CYS A 15 -11.18 -1.40 7.29
CA CYS A 15 -10.33 -0.91 6.18
C CYS A 15 -10.10 -1.98 5.10
N TRP A 16 -9.89 -3.23 5.53
CA TRP A 16 -9.74 -4.36 4.61
C TRP A 16 -10.99 -4.62 3.77
N ASP A 17 -12.17 -4.63 4.40
CA ASP A 17 -13.43 -4.91 3.71
C ASP A 17 -13.70 -3.83 2.66
N PHE A 18 -13.40 -2.56 2.96
CA PHE A 18 -13.46 -1.48 1.98
C PHE A 18 -12.49 -1.69 0.80
N ILE A 19 -11.23 -2.05 1.07
CA ILE A 19 -10.23 -2.32 0.00
C ILE A 19 -10.70 -3.46 -0.92
N ARG A 20 -11.26 -4.53 -0.36
CA ARG A 20 -11.77 -5.69 -1.11
C ARG A 20 -13.02 -5.33 -1.91
N ASP A 21 -13.97 -4.62 -1.30
CA ASP A 21 -15.22 -4.18 -1.94
C ASP A 21 -14.95 -3.25 -3.14
N GLN A 22 -13.99 -2.34 -2.99
CA GLN A 22 -13.57 -1.43 -4.07
C GLN A 22 -12.60 -2.06 -5.08
N GLN A 23 -12.25 -3.35 -4.90
CA GLN A 23 -11.34 -4.09 -5.78
C GLN A 23 -10.01 -3.38 -6.03
N LEU A 24 -9.45 -2.73 -5.00
CA LEU A 24 -8.20 -2.00 -5.13
C LEU A 24 -7.05 -2.97 -5.34
N ASN A 25 -6.17 -2.63 -6.28
CA ASN A 25 -4.94 -3.38 -6.51
C ASN A 25 -3.97 -3.21 -5.33
N TYR A 26 -2.81 -3.86 -5.43
CA TYR A 26 -1.82 -3.87 -4.37
C TYR A 26 -1.39 -2.48 -3.89
N HIS A 27 -1.00 -1.59 -4.82
CA HIS A 27 -0.49 -0.28 -4.46
C HIS A 27 -1.60 0.60 -3.88
N LEU A 28 -2.78 0.61 -4.50
CA LEU A 28 -3.93 1.36 -4.01
C LEU A 28 -4.40 0.87 -2.63
N GLY A 29 -4.43 -0.45 -2.43
CA GLY A 29 -4.77 -1.06 -1.14
C GLY A 29 -3.77 -0.66 -0.04
N CYS A 30 -2.47 -0.72 -0.33
CA CYS A 30 -1.44 -0.27 0.58
C CYS A 30 -1.56 1.23 0.91
N ALA A 31 -1.80 2.09 -0.08
CA ALA A 31 -2.01 3.52 0.14
C ALA A 31 -3.18 3.78 1.11
N VAL A 32 -4.33 3.14 0.89
CA VAL A 32 -5.51 3.26 1.77
C VAL A 32 -5.21 2.73 3.17
N LYS A 33 -4.56 1.57 3.29
CA LYS A 33 -4.12 0.99 4.57
C LYS A 33 -3.34 2.01 5.40
N TYR A 34 -2.32 2.65 4.80
CA TYR A 34 -1.48 3.62 5.50
C TYR A 34 -2.21 4.93 5.81
N ILE A 35 -3.12 5.40 4.93
CA ILE A 35 -3.99 6.56 5.22
C ILE A 35 -4.86 6.29 6.45
N CYS A 36 -5.53 5.15 6.51
CA CYS A 36 -6.39 4.79 7.64
C CYS A 36 -5.61 4.61 8.93
N ARG A 37 -4.35 4.18 8.86
CA ARG A 37 -3.49 3.98 10.02
C ARG A 37 -2.84 5.26 10.56
N ALA A 38 -2.72 6.29 9.73
CA ALA A 38 -1.92 7.46 10.01
C ALA A 38 -2.28 8.15 11.34
N GLY A 39 -1.34 8.09 12.30
CA GLY A 39 -1.49 8.68 13.64
C GLY A 39 -2.17 7.78 14.67
N TYR A 40 -2.37 6.49 14.36
CA TYR A 40 -3.03 5.52 15.24
C TYR A 40 -2.19 4.30 15.60
N LYS A 41 -1.05 4.10 14.94
CA LYS A 41 -0.06 3.10 15.33
C LYS A 41 1.22 3.79 15.82
N ASP A 42 1.92 4.45 14.90
CA ASP A 42 3.22 5.07 15.15
C ASP A 42 3.21 6.56 14.71
N SER A 43 4.12 6.96 13.82
CA SER A 43 4.20 8.30 13.27
C SER A 43 3.23 8.52 12.13
N LYS A 44 2.33 9.49 12.30
CA LYS A 44 1.45 9.99 11.23
C LYS A 44 2.22 10.35 9.96
N ILE A 45 3.38 11.01 10.11
CA ILE A 45 4.19 11.45 8.97
C ILE A 45 4.71 10.23 8.20
N LYS A 46 5.24 9.21 8.89
CA LYS A 46 5.77 8.00 8.24
C LYS A 46 4.69 7.23 7.48
N ASP A 47 3.48 7.14 8.03
CA ASP A 47 2.37 6.48 7.34
C ASP A 47 1.94 7.28 6.10
N LEU A 48 1.93 8.61 6.17
CA LEU A 48 1.63 9.45 4.99
C LEU A 48 2.72 9.35 3.91
N GLU A 49 4.01 9.32 4.28
CA GLU A 49 5.11 9.10 3.35
C GLU A 49 4.97 7.75 2.62
N LYS A 50 4.60 6.70 3.35
CA LYS A 50 4.30 5.39 2.76
C LYS A 50 3.12 5.47 1.80
N ALA A 51 2.02 6.12 2.19
CA ALA A 51 0.86 6.26 1.30
C ALA A 51 1.22 6.97 -0.01
N ILE A 52 2.00 8.07 0.06
CA ILE A 52 2.50 8.80 -1.11
C ILE A 52 3.37 7.89 -1.98
N HIS A 53 4.28 7.13 -1.39
CA HIS A 53 5.13 6.19 -2.12
C HIS A 53 4.32 5.18 -2.95
N TYR A 54 3.29 4.57 -2.37
CA TYR A 54 2.45 3.62 -3.09
C TYR A 54 1.62 4.27 -4.20
N LEU A 55 1.11 5.48 -3.98
CA LEU A 55 0.41 6.23 -5.03
C LEU A 55 1.35 6.61 -6.18
N GLN A 56 2.61 6.95 -5.88
CA GLN A 56 3.60 7.22 -6.93
C GLN A 56 3.93 5.96 -7.74
N ASN A 57 4.13 4.81 -7.10
CA ASN A 57 4.37 3.55 -7.80
C ASN A 57 3.17 3.18 -8.70
N GLU A 58 1.94 3.40 -8.24
CA GLU A 58 0.75 3.17 -9.05
C GLU A 58 0.73 4.06 -10.31
N LEU A 59 1.06 5.35 -10.15
CA LEU A 59 1.17 6.27 -11.29
C LEU A 59 2.26 5.83 -12.28
N ASP A 60 3.45 5.49 -11.77
CA ASP A 60 4.57 5.06 -12.59
C ASP A 60 4.24 3.78 -13.37
N ASN A 61 3.56 2.80 -12.73
CA ASN A 61 3.12 1.57 -13.38
C ASN A 61 2.07 1.83 -14.48
N ASN A 62 1.07 2.68 -14.22
CA ASN A 62 0.07 3.05 -15.23
C ASN A 62 0.71 3.81 -16.41
N LEU A 63 1.71 4.65 -16.14
CA LEU A 63 2.45 5.35 -17.19
C LEU A 63 3.30 4.38 -18.04
N LEU A 64 3.91 3.36 -17.42
CA LEU A 64 4.64 2.29 -18.13
C LEU A 64 3.72 1.41 -18.99
N GLU A 65 2.49 1.13 -18.54
CA GLU A 65 1.51 0.39 -19.33
C GLU A 65 1.00 1.20 -20.55
N SER A 66 0.97 2.53 -20.43
CA SER A 66 0.58 3.45 -21.51
C SER A 66 1.70 3.78 -22.51
N THR A 67 2.96 3.45 -22.20
CA THR A 67 4.10 3.70 -23.09
C THR A 67 4.49 2.40 -23.79
N ASP A 68 4.10 2.25 -25.05
CA ASP A 68 4.38 1.07 -25.89
C ASP A 68 5.83 0.56 -25.76
N LEU A 69 6.06 -0.51 -24.99
CA LEU A 69 7.39 -1.09 -24.78
C LEU A 69 7.76 -2.08 -25.90
N ASN A 70 8.25 -1.56 -27.02
CA ASN A 70 9.10 -2.29 -27.96
C ASN A 70 10.59 -2.15 -27.55
N GLY A 71 11.00 -2.67 -26.39
CA GLY A 71 12.43 -2.64 -26.00
C GLY A 71 12.82 -3.68 -24.93
N PRO A 72 13.96 -4.39 -25.04
CA PRO A 72 14.25 -5.60 -24.25
C PRO A 72 14.85 -5.34 -22.85
N SER A 73 14.78 -4.12 -22.33
CA SER A 73 15.42 -3.77 -21.06
C SER A 73 14.55 -2.82 -20.25
N GLY A 74 13.38 -3.29 -19.81
CA GLY A 74 12.57 -2.60 -18.80
C GLY A 74 13.27 -2.68 -17.44
N GLY A 75 14.25 -1.82 -17.20
CA GLY A 75 14.88 -1.71 -15.89
C GLY A 75 13.84 -1.35 -14.83
N ILE A 76 13.90 -2.02 -13.67
CA ILE A 76 13.00 -1.73 -12.55
C ILE A 76 13.22 -0.25 -12.14
N PRO A 77 12.17 0.58 -12.08
CA PRO A 77 12.25 1.95 -11.58
C PRO A 77 12.95 2.02 -10.23
N SER A 78 13.82 3.02 -10.03
CA SER A 78 14.58 3.19 -8.79
C SER A 78 13.69 3.29 -7.54
N SER A 79 12.42 3.69 -7.68
CA SER A 79 11.42 3.72 -6.61
C SER A 79 11.10 2.33 -6.03
N LEU A 80 11.14 1.27 -6.86
CA LEU A 80 10.87 -0.10 -6.42
C LEU A 80 12.06 -0.77 -5.71
N GLN A 81 13.26 -0.17 -5.73
CA GLN A 81 14.43 -0.72 -5.04
C GLN A 81 14.44 -0.46 -3.52
N SER A 82 13.61 0.48 -3.04
CA SER A 82 13.52 0.85 -1.62
C SER A 82 12.58 -0.05 -0.81
N TYR A 83 11.85 -0.95 -1.47
CA TYR A 83 10.59 -1.49 -0.97
C TYR A 83 10.73 -2.47 0.21
N ASP A 84 11.72 -3.37 0.15
CA ASP A 84 11.90 -4.46 1.12
C ASP A 84 12.25 -3.98 2.54
N GLU A 85 12.69 -2.74 2.71
CA GLU A 85 13.18 -2.26 4.01
C GLU A 85 12.07 -1.75 4.94
N TRP A 86 10.87 -1.42 4.42
CA TRP A 86 9.82 -0.71 5.18
C TRP A 86 8.68 -1.58 5.70
N GLU A 87 8.51 -2.80 5.16
CA GLU A 87 7.54 -3.80 5.63
C GLU A 87 8.23 -4.71 6.65
N SER A 88 8.16 -4.37 7.94
CA SER A 88 8.57 -5.35 8.96
C SER A 88 7.56 -6.49 9.01
N GLU A 89 8.02 -7.73 9.24
CA GLU A 89 7.18 -8.94 9.25
C GLU A 89 5.91 -8.87 10.13
N ALA A 90 5.89 -7.95 11.10
CA ALA A 90 4.74 -7.75 11.97
C ALA A 90 3.55 -7.09 11.26
N ASP A 91 3.78 -6.30 10.20
CA ASP A 91 2.73 -5.56 9.50
C ASP A 91 2.02 -6.42 8.45
N SER A 92 2.77 -7.28 7.75
CA SER A 92 2.26 -8.15 6.68
C SER A 92 1.35 -9.26 7.22
N LYS A 93 1.68 -9.80 8.41
CA LYS A 93 0.88 -10.86 9.08
C LYS A 93 -0.47 -10.38 9.62
N SER A 94 -0.67 -9.07 9.72
CA SER A 94 -1.98 -8.49 10.07
C SER A 94 -2.89 -8.31 8.86
N PHE A 95 -2.31 -8.33 7.66
CA PHE A 95 -3.02 -8.12 6.41
C PHE A 95 -3.63 -9.48 5.97
N ASP A 96 -2.84 -10.54 5.78
CA ASP A 96 -3.33 -11.82 5.24
C ASP A 96 -4.05 -12.74 6.26
N ARG A 97 -5.25 -12.35 6.73
CA ARG A 97 -6.11 -13.20 7.57
C ARG A 97 -7.46 -13.52 6.93
#